data_AF-A0A5M3MYB2-F1
#
_entry.id   AF-A0A5M3MYB2-F1
#
_cell.length_a   1.000
_cell.length_b   1.000
_cell.length_c   1.000
_cell.angle_alpha   90.00
_cell.angle_beta   90.00
_cell.angle_gamma   90.00
#
_symmetry.space_group_name_H-M   'P 1'
#
loop_
_entity.id
_entity.type
_entity.pdbx_description
1 polymer ?
#
loop_
_entity_poly.entity_id
_entity_poly.type
_entity_poly.pdbx_seq_one_letter_code
_entity_poly.pdbx_strand_id
1 'polypeptide(L)'
;MDEDDEESSSESEAGTQNEAGVSNAGASADVAPLIYFLNPDSPETRVTLSGLSNLGALRLLTDLIARPAPTRPTDARALPSHRLRSRDGWQETYVGKTLWIYDARSNNDGCARLVSGKPDLWVTATGDSWRARVSHMCELQAGLTGGGMTIDFGGLDRWDYAERMRNLGEAETE
;
A
#
# COMPACT_ATOMS: atom_id res chain seq x y z
N MET A 1 62.85 -13.06 -41.18
CA MET A 1 61.48 -12.52 -41.03
C MET A 1 60.99 -12.29 -42.45
N ASP A 2 60.91 -13.34 -43.27
CA ASP A 2 59.98 -14.50 -43.20
C ASP A 2 58.58 -13.97 -43.54
N GLU A 3 58.13 -14.06 -44.79
CA GLU A 3 57.55 -15.21 -45.53
C GLU A 3 56.04 -14.97 -45.67
N ASP A 4 55.56 -15.19 -46.89
CA ASP A 4 54.17 -15.12 -47.34
C ASP A 4 53.27 -16.12 -46.57
N ASP A 5 51.96 -15.87 -46.50
CA ASP A 5 50.99 -16.95 -46.72
C ASP A 5 49.54 -16.45 -46.89
N GLU A 6 48.86 -17.14 -47.80
CA GLU A 6 47.57 -16.85 -48.43
C GLU A 6 46.31 -17.23 -47.62
N GLU A 7 45.19 -16.70 -48.13
CA GLU A 7 43.81 -17.21 -48.18
C GLU A 7 43.23 -18.14 -47.08
N SER A 8 41.97 -17.89 -46.71
CA SER A 8 40.83 -18.72 -47.15
C SER A 8 39.60 -18.59 -46.23
N SER A 9 38.43 -18.45 -46.87
CA SER A 9 37.11 -18.56 -46.24
C SER A 9 36.76 -20.02 -45.93
N SER A 10 36.22 -20.31 -44.75
CA SER A 10 35.26 -21.40 -44.52
C SER A 10 34.52 -21.12 -43.21
N GLU A 11 33.22 -20.86 -43.28
CA GLU A 11 32.10 -21.81 -43.19
C GLU A 11 31.49 -21.85 -41.77
N SER A 12 30.17 -21.70 -41.79
CA SER A 12 29.26 -21.65 -40.67
C SER A 12 29.12 -23.00 -39.98
N GLU A 13 29.27 -23.04 -38.66
CA GLU A 13 28.74 -24.13 -37.84
C GLU A 13 27.59 -23.64 -36.96
N ALA A 14 26.40 -24.11 -37.32
CA ALA A 14 25.19 -24.04 -36.52
C ALA A 14 25.32 -25.00 -35.33
N GLY A 15 25.72 -24.46 -34.18
CA GLY A 15 25.70 -25.16 -32.90
C GLY A 15 24.32 -25.05 -32.24
N THR A 16 23.49 -26.08 -32.41
CA THR A 16 22.23 -26.31 -31.71
C THR A 16 22.42 -26.22 -30.18
N GLN A 17 21.94 -25.14 -29.57
CA GLN A 17 21.82 -25.06 -28.11
C GLN A 17 20.54 -25.80 -27.68
N ASN A 18 20.73 -26.96 -27.08
CA ASN A 18 19.68 -27.69 -26.37
C ASN A 18 19.13 -26.80 -25.25
N GLU A 19 17.92 -26.27 -25.43
CA GLU A 19 17.13 -25.76 -24.33
C GLU A 19 16.74 -26.95 -23.44
N ALA A 20 17.51 -27.14 -22.37
CA ALA A 20 17.07 -27.94 -21.23
C ALA A 20 15.84 -27.25 -20.65
N GLY A 21 14.66 -27.67 -21.12
CA GLY A 21 13.39 -27.32 -20.53
C GLY A 21 13.41 -27.69 -19.07
N VAL A 22 13.60 -26.68 -18.21
CA VAL A 22 13.29 -26.77 -16.79
C VAL A 22 11.78 -26.89 -16.71
N SER A 23 11.29 -28.11 -16.84
CA SER A 23 9.93 -28.47 -16.47
C SER A 23 9.82 -28.24 -14.96
N ASN A 24 9.31 -27.07 -14.58
CA ASN A 24 8.93 -26.77 -13.20
C ASN A 24 7.68 -27.61 -12.86
N ALA A 25 7.92 -28.89 -12.59
CA ALA A 25 6.92 -29.83 -12.17
C ALA A 25 6.50 -29.49 -10.74
N GLY A 26 5.32 -28.88 -10.62
CA GLY A 26 4.33 -29.22 -9.60
C GLY A 26 4.79 -29.13 -8.14
N ALA A 27 4.82 -27.91 -7.62
CA ALA A 27 4.47 -27.65 -6.23
C ALA A 27 3.41 -26.54 -6.22
N SER A 28 2.14 -26.91 -6.39
CA SER A 28 1.00 -26.04 -6.03
C SER A 28 0.92 -25.97 -4.51
N ALA A 29 1.92 -25.35 -3.87
CA ALA A 29 1.66 -24.68 -2.62
C ALA A 29 0.64 -23.59 -2.96
N ASP A 30 -0.53 -23.60 -2.33
CA ASP A 30 -1.49 -22.50 -2.44
C ASP A 30 -0.80 -21.21 -1.96
N VAL A 31 -0.13 -20.52 -2.89
CA VAL A 31 0.49 -19.23 -2.61
C VAL A 31 -0.66 -18.24 -2.51
N ALA A 32 -1.02 -17.88 -1.28
CA ALA A 32 -2.02 -16.85 -1.06
C ALA A 32 -1.60 -15.56 -1.79
N PRO A 33 -2.51 -14.90 -2.53
CA PRO A 33 -2.18 -13.71 -3.28
C PRO A 33 -1.74 -12.59 -2.33
N LEU A 34 -0.66 -11.90 -2.71
CA LEU A 34 -0.12 -10.77 -1.93
C LEU A 34 -1.10 -9.58 -1.90
N ILE A 35 -1.88 -9.40 -2.98
CA ILE A 35 -2.87 -8.34 -3.12
C ILE A 35 -4.19 -8.98 -3.53
N TYR A 36 -5.25 -8.62 -2.83
CA TYR A 36 -6.62 -8.96 -3.20
C TYR A 36 -7.30 -7.71 -3.77
N PHE A 37 -7.95 -7.84 -4.93
CA PHE A 37 -8.66 -6.74 -5.57
C PHE A 37 -10.14 -6.81 -5.22
N LEU A 38 -10.66 -5.71 -4.64
CA LEU A 38 -12.08 -5.50 -4.49
C LEU A 38 -12.54 -4.51 -5.56
N ASN A 39 -13.07 -5.03 -6.67
CA ASN A 39 -13.67 -4.22 -7.72
C ASN A 39 -15.19 -4.40 -7.70
N PRO A 40 -15.98 -3.31 -7.56
CA PRO A 40 -17.43 -3.44 -7.59
C PRO A 40 -17.95 -3.76 -9.00
N ASP A 41 -18.31 -5.03 -9.19
CA ASP A 41 -18.81 -5.55 -10.47
C ASP A 41 -20.30 -5.22 -10.71
N SER A 42 -21.07 -4.97 -9.65
CA SER A 42 -22.50 -4.62 -9.74
C SER A 42 -22.75 -3.12 -9.57
N PRO A 43 -23.82 -2.55 -10.16
CA PRO A 43 -24.20 -1.16 -9.94
C PRO A 43 -24.44 -0.83 -8.47
N GLU A 44 -25.06 -1.73 -7.71
CA GLU A 44 -25.36 -1.52 -6.29
C GLU A 44 -24.08 -1.44 -5.46
N THR A 45 -23.14 -2.37 -5.70
CA THR A 45 -21.84 -2.36 -5.00
C THR A 45 -21.01 -1.14 -5.38
N ARG A 46 -21.10 -0.66 -6.63
CA ARG A 46 -20.47 0.60 -7.05
C ARG A 46 -21.03 1.78 -6.28
N VAL A 47 -22.35 1.86 -6.12
CA VAL A 47 -22.98 2.93 -5.34
C VAL A 47 -22.52 2.90 -3.88
N THR A 48 -22.46 1.71 -3.27
CA THR A 48 -22.03 1.54 -1.87
C THR A 48 -20.56 1.93 -1.66
N LEU A 49 -19.66 1.55 -2.57
CA LEU A 49 -18.23 1.83 -2.46
C LEU A 49 -17.83 3.21 -3.01
N SER A 50 -18.72 3.87 -3.75
CA SER A 50 -18.44 5.18 -4.33
C SER A 50 -18.36 6.25 -3.26
N GLY A 51 -17.29 7.03 -3.31
CA GLY A 51 -17.12 8.18 -2.45
C GLY A 51 -16.93 7.83 -0.98
N LEU A 52 -16.64 6.58 -0.60
CA LEU A 52 -16.25 6.25 0.77
C LEU A 52 -15.05 7.10 1.20
N SER A 53 -15.05 7.53 2.45
CA SER A 53 -13.83 8.06 3.08
C SER A 53 -12.88 6.91 3.40
N ASN A 54 -11.63 7.23 3.70
CA ASN A 54 -10.68 6.27 4.21
C ASN A 54 -11.19 5.60 5.50
N LEU A 55 -11.83 6.38 6.39
CA LEU A 55 -12.40 5.85 7.62
C LEU A 55 -13.56 4.88 7.34
N GLY A 56 -14.48 5.25 6.46
CA GLY A 56 -15.59 4.40 6.06
C GLY A 56 -15.10 3.10 5.40
N ALA A 57 -14.04 3.17 4.59
CA ALA A 57 -13.44 1.99 4.00
C ALA A 57 -12.78 1.07 5.05
N LEU A 58 -12.10 1.64 6.05
CA LEU A 58 -11.58 0.86 7.19
C LEU A 58 -12.72 0.19 7.96
N ARG A 59 -13.78 0.93 8.33
CA ARG A 59 -14.96 0.37 9.03
C ARG A 59 -15.61 -0.78 8.29
N LEU A 60 -15.64 -0.71 6.96
CA LEU A 60 -16.26 -1.74 6.14
C LEU A 60 -15.40 -3.01 6.01
N LEU A 61 -14.07 -2.86 5.96
CA LEU A 61 -13.16 -3.93 5.51
C LEU A 61 -12.22 -4.47 6.60
N THR A 62 -12.20 -3.86 7.77
CA THR A 62 -11.27 -4.17 8.86
C THR A 62 -11.93 -4.10 10.22
N ASP A 63 -11.33 -4.75 11.21
CA ASP A 63 -11.87 -4.85 12.56
C ASP A 63 -11.46 -3.67 13.42
N LEU A 64 -12.43 -3.05 14.07
CA LEU A 64 -12.23 -1.94 15.00
C LEU A 64 -11.60 -2.42 16.31
N ILE A 65 -10.53 -1.77 16.74
CA ILE A 65 -9.90 -1.97 18.06
C ILE A 65 -9.53 -0.62 18.68
N ALA A 66 -9.83 -0.46 19.96
CA ALA A 66 -9.29 0.64 20.77
C ALA A 66 -7.90 0.26 21.29
N ARG A 67 -6.89 1.08 21.02
CA ARG A 67 -5.52 0.93 21.56
C ARG A 67 -5.10 2.16 22.37
N PRO A 68 -4.08 2.04 23.23
CA PRO A 68 -3.43 3.23 23.77
C PRO A 68 -2.90 4.11 22.63
N ALA A 69 -3.19 5.41 22.72
CA ALA A 69 -2.72 6.39 21.76
C ALA A 69 -1.19 6.54 21.85
N PRO A 70 -0.50 6.89 20.75
CA PRO A 70 0.93 7.19 20.78
C PRO A 70 1.24 8.27 21.83
N THR A 71 2.35 8.10 22.54
CA THR A 71 2.77 9.06 23.57
C THR A 71 3.08 10.42 22.94
N ARG A 72 2.52 11.49 23.51
CA ARG A 72 2.84 12.87 23.14
C ARG A 72 4.29 13.19 23.55
N PRO A 73 5.16 13.66 22.62
CA PRO A 73 6.47 14.21 22.98
C PRO A 73 6.30 15.45 23.88
N THR A 74 7.20 15.62 24.87
CA THR A 74 7.12 16.68 25.89
C THR A 74 6.96 18.09 25.28
N ASP A 75 7.66 18.35 24.19
CA ASP A 75 7.77 19.66 23.54
C ASP A 75 6.74 19.83 22.40
N ALA A 76 5.94 18.79 22.10
CA ALA A 76 4.97 18.85 21.03
C ALA A 76 3.75 19.70 21.41
N ARG A 77 3.21 20.46 20.45
CA ARG A 77 1.94 21.18 20.61
C ARG A 77 0.79 20.20 20.93
N ALA A 78 -0.08 20.60 21.85
CA ALA A 78 -1.31 19.85 22.12
C ALA A 78 -2.23 19.87 20.89
N LEU A 79 -2.69 18.69 20.48
CA LEU A 79 -3.71 18.54 19.45
C LEU A 79 -5.09 18.43 20.11
N PRO A 80 -6.19 18.83 19.43
CA PRO A 80 -7.53 18.62 19.95
C PRO A 80 -7.80 17.14 20.22
N SER A 81 -8.42 16.85 21.35
CA SER A 81 -8.85 15.49 21.72
C SER A 81 -9.78 14.93 20.66
N HIS A 82 -9.49 13.73 20.15
CA HIS A 82 -10.28 13.10 19.10
C HIS A 82 -10.02 11.60 19.04
N ARG A 83 -11.04 10.77 18.82
CA ARG A 83 -10.93 9.31 18.87
C ARG A 83 -9.98 8.70 17.84
N LEU A 84 -9.88 9.29 16.64
CA LEU A 84 -8.90 8.88 15.62
C LEU A 84 -7.45 9.31 15.92
N ARG A 85 -7.19 10.13 16.94
CA ARG A 85 -5.84 10.61 17.33
C ARG A 85 -5.49 10.17 18.74
N SER A 86 -6.14 10.81 19.69
CA SER A 86 -6.04 10.54 21.12
C SER A 86 -7.26 11.16 21.79
N ARG A 87 -8.07 10.32 22.43
CA ARG A 87 -9.16 10.71 23.32
C ARG A 87 -8.99 9.92 24.61
N ASP A 88 -8.78 10.63 25.71
CA ASP A 88 -8.60 10.04 27.05
C ASP A 88 -7.46 8.99 27.09
N GLY A 89 -6.41 9.19 26.29
CA GLY A 89 -5.27 8.27 26.18
C GLY A 89 -5.50 7.07 25.24
N TRP A 90 -6.66 6.97 24.61
CA TRP A 90 -7.03 5.90 23.68
C TRP A 90 -7.17 6.41 22.25
N GLN A 91 -7.01 5.50 21.29
CA GLN A 91 -7.16 5.74 19.87
C GLN A 91 -7.97 4.62 19.24
N GLU A 92 -8.93 5.00 18.43
CA GLU A 92 -9.68 4.13 17.53
C GLU A 92 -8.75 3.70 16.39
N THR A 93 -8.52 2.39 16.25
CA THR A 93 -7.67 1.81 15.21
C THR A 93 -8.33 0.62 14.56
N TYR A 94 -7.76 0.18 13.45
CA TYR A 94 -8.29 -0.89 12.63
C TYR A 94 -7.19 -1.92 12.36
N VAL A 95 -7.52 -3.19 12.57
CA VAL A 95 -6.64 -4.33 12.31
C VAL A 95 -7.23 -5.20 11.21
N GLY A 96 -6.34 -5.83 10.43
CA GLY A 96 -6.74 -6.64 9.29
C GLY A 96 -5.77 -6.47 8.14
N LYS A 97 -6.30 -6.54 6.93
CA LYS A 97 -5.51 -6.38 5.71
C LYS A 97 -5.11 -4.92 5.51
N THR A 98 -3.92 -4.71 4.96
CA THR A 98 -3.50 -3.40 4.47
C THR A 98 -4.45 -2.92 3.38
N LEU A 99 -4.97 -1.70 3.51
CA LEU A 99 -5.93 -1.14 2.58
C LEU A 99 -5.27 -0.16 1.61
N TRP A 100 -5.42 -0.46 0.32
CA TRP A 100 -5.06 0.43 -0.79
C TRP A 100 -6.33 0.90 -1.49
N ILE A 101 -6.45 2.21 -1.69
CA ILE A 101 -7.58 2.82 -2.41
C ILE A 101 -7.08 3.35 -3.76
N TYR A 102 -7.74 2.89 -4.82
CA TYR A 102 -7.61 3.43 -6.16
C TYR A 102 -8.97 3.98 -6.59
N ASP A 103 -9.07 5.30 -6.74
CA ASP A 103 -10.33 5.99 -7.01
C ASP A 103 -10.24 6.89 -8.27
N ALA A 104 -11.28 7.71 -8.52
CA ALA A 104 -11.27 8.65 -9.64
C ALA A 104 -10.08 9.64 -9.59
N ARG A 105 -9.59 9.98 -8.40
CA ARG A 105 -8.44 10.87 -8.22
C ARG A 105 -7.12 10.15 -8.55
N SER A 106 -7.03 8.85 -8.28
CA SER A 106 -5.91 8.00 -8.70
C SER A 106 -5.65 8.02 -10.20
N ASN A 107 -6.70 8.12 -11.02
CA ASN A 107 -6.57 8.25 -12.47
C ASN A 107 -5.87 9.56 -12.90
N ASN A 108 -6.01 10.62 -12.10
CA ASN A 108 -5.46 11.93 -12.42
C ASN A 108 -3.99 12.06 -12.00
N ASP A 109 -3.62 11.51 -10.85
CA ASP A 109 -2.27 11.65 -10.29
C ASP A 109 -1.40 10.39 -10.41
N GLY A 110 -1.95 9.28 -10.90
CA GLY A 110 -1.25 8.01 -11.08
C GLY A 110 -0.82 7.37 -9.76
N CYS A 111 -1.52 7.68 -8.65
CA CYS A 111 -1.19 7.16 -7.32
C CYS A 111 -2.32 6.34 -6.70
N ALA A 112 -1.98 5.27 -5.98
CA ALA A 112 -2.88 4.62 -5.03
C ALA A 112 -2.68 5.25 -3.64
N ARG A 113 -3.71 5.17 -2.79
CA ARG A 113 -3.67 5.70 -1.42
C ARG A 113 -3.57 4.53 -0.45
N LEU A 114 -2.45 4.44 0.25
CA LEU A 114 -2.28 3.51 1.37
C LEU A 114 -2.94 4.12 2.60
N VAL A 115 -3.93 3.45 3.19
CA VAL A 115 -4.66 3.95 4.35
C VAL A 115 -4.06 3.42 5.65
N SER A 116 -3.84 4.31 6.62
CA SER A 116 -3.36 3.98 7.95
C SER A 116 -4.50 3.54 8.85
N GLY A 117 -4.61 2.23 9.10
CA GLY A 117 -5.53 1.69 10.12
C GLY A 117 -5.00 1.86 11.55
N LYS A 118 -3.67 1.97 11.70
CA LYS A 118 -2.98 2.02 12.98
C LYS A 118 -1.81 3.01 12.89
N PRO A 119 -2.05 4.31 13.08
CA PRO A 119 -0.97 5.28 13.19
C PRO A 119 -0.12 5.03 14.45
N ASP A 120 1.19 5.19 14.33
CA ASP A 120 2.14 5.01 15.45
C ASP A 120 2.78 6.33 15.92
N LEU A 121 2.47 7.46 15.29
CA LEU A 121 2.99 8.77 15.64
C LEU A 121 1.92 9.67 16.26
N TRP A 122 2.31 10.49 17.23
CA TRP A 122 1.41 11.42 17.92
C TRP A 122 0.65 12.38 16.99
N VAL A 123 1.27 12.78 15.88
CA VAL A 123 0.70 13.77 14.93
C VAL A 123 -0.18 13.16 13.85
N THR A 124 -0.24 11.83 13.78
CA THR A 124 -1.02 11.10 12.78
C THR A 124 -2.38 10.69 13.34
N ALA A 125 -3.31 10.43 12.43
CA ALA A 125 -4.68 10.04 12.73
C ALA A 125 -5.02 8.75 11.98
N THR A 126 -5.89 7.94 12.57
CA THR A 126 -6.45 6.79 11.90
C THR A 126 -7.24 7.24 10.68
N GLY A 127 -7.08 6.54 9.57
CA GLY A 127 -7.64 6.92 8.27
C GLY A 127 -6.78 7.91 7.48
N ASP A 128 -5.65 8.38 8.01
CA ASP A 128 -4.66 9.09 7.20
C ASP A 128 -4.23 8.23 6.00
N SER A 129 -3.98 8.84 4.85
CA SER A 129 -3.46 8.13 3.69
C SER A 129 -2.16 8.69 3.14
N TRP A 130 -1.28 7.80 2.71
CA TRP A 130 -0.05 8.10 1.98
C TRP A 130 -0.21 7.78 0.49
N ARG A 131 0.38 8.59 -0.39
CA ARG A 131 0.24 8.46 -1.84
C ARG A 131 1.43 7.69 -2.41
N ALA A 132 1.16 6.55 -3.03
CA ALA A 132 2.17 5.77 -3.73
C ALA A 132 1.90 5.76 -5.23
N ARG A 133 2.95 5.85 -6.06
CA ARG A 133 2.82 5.58 -7.50
C ARG A 133 2.32 4.15 -7.71
N VAL A 134 1.30 3.99 -8.55
CA VAL A 134 0.63 2.70 -8.79
C VAL A 134 1.62 1.65 -9.32
N SER A 135 2.58 2.09 -10.14
CA SER A 135 3.65 1.24 -10.69
C SER A 135 4.50 0.54 -9.62
N HIS A 136 4.59 1.08 -8.40
CA HIS A 136 5.40 0.53 -7.31
C HIS A 136 4.56 -0.13 -6.21
N MET A 137 3.23 -0.18 -6.36
CA MET A 137 2.32 -0.66 -5.31
C MET A 137 2.63 -2.09 -4.87
N CYS A 138 2.94 -2.99 -5.82
CA CYS A 138 3.26 -4.39 -5.51
C CYS A 138 4.57 -4.53 -4.73
N GLU A 139 5.60 -3.79 -5.12
CA GLU A 139 6.91 -3.78 -4.44
C GLU A 139 6.76 -3.26 -3.00
N LEU A 140 5.98 -2.18 -2.84
CA LEU A 140 5.67 -1.61 -1.54
C LEU A 140 4.88 -2.59 -0.68
N GLN A 141 3.85 -3.24 -1.23
CA GLN A 141 3.07 -4.22 -0.48
C GLN A 141 3.92 -5.42 -0.04
N ALA A 142 4.82 -5.89 -0.91
CA ALA A 142 5.75 -6.97 -0.56
C ALA A 142 6.67 -6.56 0.60
N GLY A 143 7.24 -5.36 0.52
CA GLY A 143 8.10 -4.85 1.59
C GLY A 143 7.37 -4.65 2.92
N LEU A 144 6.15 -4.11 2.88
CA LEU A 144 5.32 -3.91 4.07
C LEU A 144 4.94 -5.25 4.72
N THR A 145 4.57 -6.24 3.91
CA THR A 145 4.19 -7.57 4.39
C THR A 145 5.40 -8.32 4.97
N GLY A 146 6.58 -8.17 4.34
CA GLY A 146 7.82 -8.77 4.82
C GLY A 146 8.47 -8.06 6.01
N GLY A 147 7.91 -6.94 6.48
CA GLY A 147 8.47 -6.13 7.56
C GLY A 147 9.79 -5.43 7.20
N GLY A 148 10.21 -5.48 5.94
CA GLY A 148 11.43 -4.84 5.45
C GLY A 148 11.32 -3.33 5.25
N MET A 149 10.08 -2.80 5.28
CA MET A 149 9.82 -1.37 5.24
C MET A 149 8.61 -1.00 6.11
N THR A 150 8.57 0.26 6.52
CA THR A 150 7.40 0.89 7.13
C THR A 150 7.17 2.23 6.44
N ILE A 151 5.90 2.66 6.34
CA ILE A 151 5.58 3.99 5.84
C ILE A 151 5.42 4.93 7.04
N ASP A 152 6.21 5.98 7.04
CA ASP A 152 6.09 7.07 8.01
C ASP A 152 5.01 8.06 7.55
N PHE A 153 3.81 7.93 8.12
CA PHE A 153 2.71 8.87 7.86
C PHE A 153 2.96 10.26 8.44
N GLY A 154 3.92 10.44 9.35
CA GLY A 154 4.34 11.74 9.89
C GLY A 154 5.48 12.42 9.12
N GLY A 155 5.99 11.79 8.05
CA GLY A 155 7.16 12.22 7.28
C GLY A 155 6.91 13.36 6.28
N LEU A 156 7.92 13.63 5.45
CA LEU A 156 7.96 14.76 4.49
C LEU A 156 6.81 14.73 3.46
N ASP A 157 6.34 13.54 3.09
CA ASP A 157 5.30 13.32 2.07
C ASP A 157 3.86 13.43 2.57
N ARG A 158 3.68 13.81 3.86
CA ARG A 158 2.43 14.13 4.60
C ARG A 158 1.11 13.51 4.09
N TRP A 159 0.32 12.97 5.02
CA TRP A 159 -1.07 12.58 4.82
C TRP A 159 -1.94 13.66 4.14
N ASP A 160 -2.97 13.23 3.40
CA ASP A 160 -3.91 14.13 2.74
C ASP A 160 -4.77 14.89 3.77
N TYR A 161 -4.62 16.22 3.80
CA TYR A 161 -5.30 17.06 4.78
C TYR A 161 -6.81 17.10 4.60
N ALA A 162 -7.31 17.18 3.37
CA ALA A 162 -8.73 17.24 3.11
C ALA A 162 -9.41 15.94 3.55
N GLU A 163 -8.77 14.80 3.25
CA GLU A 163 -9.28 13.50 3.65
C GLU A 163 -9.20 13.30 5.17
N ARG A 164 -8.13 13.77 5.84
CA ARG A 164 -8.09 13.77 7.31
C ARG A 164 -9.26 14.54 7.90
N MET A 165 -9.50 15.77 7.44
CA MET A 165 -10.59 16.59 7.99
C MET A 165 -11.95 15.92 7.78
N ARG A 166 -12.13 15.26 6.64
CA ARG A 166 -13.31 14.44 6.36
C ARG A 166 -13.45 13.29 7.35
N ASN A 167 -12.40 12.50 7.58
CA ASN A 167 -12.40 11.39 8.54
C ASN A 167 -12.70 11.86 9.97
N LEU A 168 -12.12 12.99 10.39
CA LEU A 168 -12.39 13.56 11.72
C LEU A 168 -13.86 13.95 11.86
N GLY A 169 -14.44 14.64 10.86
CA GLY A 169 -15.86 14.99 10.88
C GLY A 169 -16.80 13.78 10.81
N GLU A 170 -16.47 12.78 10.00
CA GLU A 170 -17.23 11.53 9.91
C GLU A 170 -17.21 10.77 11.24
N ALA A 171 -16.05 10.70 11.90
CA ALA A 171 -15.98 10.14 13.23
C ALA A 171 -16.84 10.89 14.25
N GLU A 172 -17.08 12.19 14.15
CA GLU A 172 -17.91 12.88 15.16
C GLU A 172 -19.43 12.69 14.96
N THR A 173 -19.86 12.18 13.81
CA THR A 173 -21.30 12.07 13.45
C THR A 173 -21.90 10.68 13.69
N GLU A 174 -21.07 9.70 14.07
CA GLU A 174 -21.45 8.35 14.50
C GLU A 174 -21.25 8.13 16.01
#